data_AF-A0AAE0TVU8-F1
#
_entry.id   AF-A0AAE0TVU8-F1
#
_cell.length_a   1.000
_cell.length_b   1.000
_cell.length_c   1.000
_cell.angle_alpha   90.00
_cell.angle_beta   90.00
_cell.angle_gamma   90.00
#
_symmetry.space_group_name_H-M   'P 1'
#
loop_
_entity.id
_entity.type
_entity.pdbx_description
1 polymer ?
#
loop_
_entity_poly.entity_id
_entity_poly.type
_entity_poly.pdbx_seq_one_letter_code
_entity_poly.pdbx_strand_id
1 'polypeptide(L)'
;MVPRNAYRLFVLLSGVALVYILFPYIFSFGDYVRQTNPFSGQKWIEQAFEAHETELACLRGQPIPGDDKDAAVASDPIPNRVHFIYGLKNPLFNPGAGRFDFLSYLAVRSAIVSLKPDAIYLHYTYISEPPSPDADADPMTNSWIQRLAKHIKLVHHKPTDSSVQYAHLSDTMRLQFLLEEGGIYLDIDAFALRPFDKVLAAPRPHDVVLGAEGGNRWGLCNAIIAARANSTFMRRWLESYDNVDFTREWNYHSVLLPKEMADAHPSEVCALAPDAFFWPTWTWRHIDWMHQPLNPQAAAFWQGEIDRHGGSLFENQLAYHAWSQMAWDRYLHKLTPSLVRTHDTRFNLLMRRFLEDSV
;
A
#
# COMPACT_ATOMS: atom_id res chain seq x y z
N MET A 1 35.88 -32.66 36.38
CA MET A 1 36.44 -31.42 35.82
C MET A 1 35.87 -31.23 34.42
N VAL A 2 34.97 -30.26 34.22
CA VAL A 2 34.58 -29.87 32.85
C VAL A 2 35.83 -29.27 32.19
N PRO A 3 36.28 -29.79 31.03
CA PRO A 3 37.50 -29.27 30.41
C PRO A 3 37.30 -27.80 30.08
N ARG A 4 38.31 -26.97 30.39
CA ARG A 4 38.32 -25.51 30.25
C ARG A 4 37.90 -25.03 28.84
N ASN A 5 38.04 -25.89 27.83
CA ASN A 5 37.59 -25.67 26.45
C ASN A 5 36.06 -25.76 26.28
N ALA A 6 35.37 -26.64 27.02
CA ALA A 6 33.91 -26.75 27.01
C ALA A 6 33.25 -25.52 27.65
N TYR A 7 33.84 -24.97 28.71
CA TYR A 7 33.35 -23.72 29.33
C TYR A 7 33.49 -22.52 28.37
N ARG A 8 34.64 -22.40 27.68
CA ARG A 8 34.86 -21.34 26.68
C ARG A 8 33.89 -21.43 25.51
N LEU A 9 33.67 -22.64 24.99
CA LEU A 9 32.70 -22.89 23.92
C LEU A 9 31.28 -22.56 24.36
N PHE A 10 30.89 -22.94 25.57
CA PHE A 10 29.59 -22.61 26.15
C PHE A 10 29.37 -21.10 26.29
N VAL A 11 30.36 -20.35 26.78
CA VAL A 11 30.29 -18.88 26.88
C VAL A 11 30.18 -18.23 25.50
N LEU A 12 30.94 -18.71 24.51
CA LEU A 12 30.87 -18.21 23.13
C LEU A 12 29.50 -18.47 22.49
N LEU A 13 28.99 -19.71 22.60
CA LEU A 13 27.67 -20.08 22.08
C LEU A 13 26.55 -19.32 22.79
N SER A 14 26.66 -19.12 24.10
CA SER A 14 25.70 -18.33 24.87
C SER A 14 25.74 -16.85 24.47
N GLY A 15 26.92 -16.29 24.21
CA GLY A 15 27.08 -14.93 23.70
C GLY A 15 26.48 -14.76 22.30
N VAL A 16 26.73 -15.69 21.39
CA VAL A 16 26.14 -15.69 20.03
C VAL A 16 24.63 -15.83 20.10
N ALA A 17 24.11 -16.74 20.94
CA ALA A 17 22.67 -16.91 21.14
C ALA A 17 22.03 -15.64 21.72
N LEU A 18 22.68 -15.00 22.70
CA LEU A 18 22.20 -13.76 23.30
C LEU A 18 22.17 -12.62 22.26
N VAL A 19 23.21 -12.47 21.44
CA VAL A 19 23.23 -11.49 20.34
C VAL A 19 22.12 -11.80 19.34
N TYR A 20 21.97 -13.05 18.92
CA TYR A 20 20.91 -13.45 17.99
C TYR A 20 19.50 -13.15 18.54
N ILE A 21 19.27 -13.40 19.83
CA ILE A 21 17.99 -13.12 20.49
C ILE A 21 17.74 -11.61 20.65
N LEU A 22 18.77 -10.84 21.01
CA LEU A 22 18.64 -9.39 21.27
C LEU A 22 18.69 -8.53 20.01
N PHE A 23 19.32 -9.02 18.93
CA PHE A 23 19.55 -8.23 17.71
C PHE A 23 18.27 -7.66 17.08
N PRO A 24 17.15 -8.41 16.94
CA PRO A 24 15.91 -7.86 16.42
C PRO A 24 15.36 -6.71 17.28
N TYR A 25 15.45 -6.83 18.61
CA TYR A 25 15.02 -5.79 19.54
C TYR A 25 15.90 -4.53 19.46
N ILE A 26 17.22 -4.72 19.34
CA ILE A 26 18.17 -3.61 19.16
C ILE A 26 17.92 -2.89 17.83
N PHE A 27 17.70 -3.65 16.75
CA PHE A 27 17.39 -3.08 15.44
C PHE A 27 16.08 -2.28 15.47
N SER A 28 15.02 -2.87 16.03
CA SER A 28 13.72 -2.22 16.20
C SER A 28 13.82 -0.97 17.06
N PHE A 29 14.60 -1.00 18.14
CA PHE A 29 14.83 0.18 19.00
C PHE A 29 15.64 1.26 18.26
N GLY A 30 16.67 0.88 17.51
CA GLY A 30 17.45 1.80 16.69
C GLY A 30 16.59 2.50 15.63
N ASP A 31 15.72 1.76 14.95
CA ASP A 31 14.78 2.33 13.98
C ASP A 31 13.75 3.25 14.64
N TYR A 32 13.19 2.86 15.80
CA TYR A 32 12.32 3.73 16.59
C TYR A 32 13.01 5.05 16.94
N VAL A 33 14.24 5.02 17.46
CA VAL A 33 15.00 6.22 17.82
C VAL A 33 15.29 7.06 16.58
N ARG A 34 15.70 6.43 15.46
CA ARG A 34 15.94 7.11 14.17
C ARG A 34 14.71 7.88 13.69
N GLN A 35 13.52 7.33 13.92
CA GLN A 35 12.27 7.89 13.43
C GLN A 35 11.64 8.91 14.40
N THR A 36 11.68 8.65 15.69
CA THR A 36 10.96 9.46 16.68
C THR A 36 11.78 10.58 17.31
N ASN A 37 13.11 10.63 17.08
CA ASN A 37 13.94 11.71 17.60
C ASN A 37 13.58 13.08 16.99
N PRO A 38 13.83 14.20 17.69
CA PRO A 38 13.45 15.54 17.22
C PRO A 38 14.07 16.00 15.88
N PHE A 39 15.15 15.35 15.43
CA PHE A 39 15.90 15.69 14.22
C PHE A 39 15.60 14.75 13.04
N SER A 40 14.71 13.76 13.21
CA SER A 40 14.39 12.77 12.16
C SER A 40 13.67 13.34 10.94
N GLY A 41 13.14 14.56 11.05
CA GLY A 41 12.28 15.17 10.03
C GLY A 41 10.84 14.64 10.03
N GLN A 42 10.50 13.61 10.81
CA GLN A 42 9.14 13.03 10.82
C GLN A 42 8.06 14.03 11.24
N LYS A 43 8.40 15.04 12.05
CA LYS A 43 7.46 16.12 12.39
C LYS A 43 6.88 16.83 11.17
N TRP A 44 7.61 16.88 10.04
CA TRP A 44 7.14 17.48 8.80
C TRP A 44 6.17 16.55 8.06
N ILE A 45 6.35 15.25 8.17
CA ILE A 45 5.44 14.24 7.61
C ILE A 45 4.15 14.20 8.45
N GLU A 46 4.29 14.28 9.77
CA GLU A 46 3.20 14.21 10.76
C GLU A 46 2.49 15.56 10.99
N GLN A 47 2.94 16.63 10.34
CA GLN A 47 2.34 17.95 10.56
C GLN A 47 0.88 17.97 10.12
N ALA A 48 0.07 18.77 10.82
CA ALA A 48 -1.30 19.04 10.42
C ALA A 48 -1.32 19.70 9.04
N PHE A 49 -2.37 19.41 8.28
CA PHE A 49 -2.60 19.97 6.96
C PHE A 49 -4.08 20.26 6.77
N GLU A 50 -4.37 21.17 5.86
CA GLU A 50 -5.71 21.36 5.30
C GLU A 50 -5.62 21.03 3.82
N ALA A 51 -6.65 20.37 3.28
CA ALA A 51 -6.74 20.10 1.85
C ALA A 51 -6.92 21.42 1.09
N HIS A 52 -6.09 21.64 0.07
CA HIS A 52 -6.19 22.81 -0.79
C HIS A 52 -7.43 22.74 -1.68
N GLU A 53 -7.90 23.88 -2.21
CA GLU A 53 -9.09 23.91 -3.08
C GLU A 53 -8.94 23.02 -4.32
N THR A 54 -7.74 22.95 -4.89
CA THR A 54 -7.43 22.07 -6.04
C THR A 54 -7.49 20.59 -5.66
N GLU A 55 -6.97 20.21 -4.49
CA GLU A 55 -7.02 18.84 -3.96
C GLU A 55 -8.48 18.43 -3.66
N LEU A 56 -9.28 19.33 -3.10
CA LEU A 56 -10.70 19.09 -2.85
C LEU A 56 -11.52 19.00 -4.14
N ALA A 57 -11.21 19.83 -5.15
CA ALA A 57 -11.83 19.75 -6.46
C ALA A 57 -11.52 18.39 -7.11
N CYS A 58 -10.26 17.97 -7.06
CA CYS A 58 -9.83 16.64 -7.51
C CYS A 58 -10.59 15.51 -6.79
N LEU A 59 -10.62 15.54 -5.45
CA LEU A 59 -11.32 14.56 -4.62
C LEU A 59 -12.82 14.44 -4.98
N ARG A 60 -13.41 15.54 -5.43
CA ARG A 60 -14.84 15.64 -5.76
C ARG A 60 -15.15 15.38 -7.23
N GLY A 61 -14.14 15.17 -8.08
CA GLY A 61 -14.32 15.04 -9.53
C GLY A 61 -14.81 16.34 -10.18
N GLN A 62 -14.40 17.49 -9.63
CA GLN A 62 -14.81 18.81 -10.08
C GLN A 62 -13.70 19.46 -10.92
N PRO A 63 -14.04 20.43 -11.79
CA PRO A 63 -13.04 21.26 -12.48
C PRO A 63 -12.06 21.88 -11.47
N ILE A 64 -10.76 21.76 -11.76
CA ILE A 64 -9.72 22.28 -10.87
C ILE A 64 -9.63 23.81 -11.01
N PRO A 65 -9.70 24.57 -9.91
CA PRO A 65 -9.55 26.03 -9.95
C PRO A 65 -8.20 26.45 -10.53
N GLY A 66 -8.22 27.40 -11.46
CA GLY A 66 -7.02 27.90 -12.12
C GLY A 66 -6.70 27.24 -13.46
N ASP A 67 -7.34 26.12 -13.78
CA ASP A 67 -7.30 25.55 -15.13
C ASP A 67 -8.14 26.36 -16.10
N ASP A 68 -7.71 26.36 -17.36
CA ASP A 68 -8.45 27.01 -18.43
C ASP A 68 -9.78 26.30 -18.63
N LYS A 69 -10.90 27.02 -18.46
CA LYS A 69 -12.25 26.44 -18.48
C LYS A 69 -12.59 25.79 -19.83
N ASP A 70 -11.91 26.22 -20.88
CA ASP A 70 -12.06 25.70 -22.23
C ASP A 70 -11.22 24.42 -22.48
N ALA A 71 -10.28 24.08 -21.57
CA ALA A 71 -9.49 22.85 -21.63
C ALA A 71 -10.19 21.65 -20.95
N ALA A 72 -11.15 21.92 -20.05
CA ALA A 72 -11.94 20.89 -19.38
C ALA A 72 -13.04 20.34 -20.31
N VAL A 73 -12.67 19.35 -21.13
CA VAL A 73 -13.61 18.67 -22.03
C VAL A 73 -14.32 17.55 -21.28
N ALA A 74 -15.62 17.38 -21.50
CA ALA A 74 -16.34 16.17 -21.07
C ALA A 74 -15.60 14.93 -21.60
N SER A 75 -15.04 14.15 -20.69
CA SER A 75 -14.14 13.04 -21.03
C SER A 75 -14.58 11.77 -20.36
N ASP A 76 -14.33 10.64 -21.00
CA ASP A 76 -14.57 9.33 -20.40
C ASP A 76 -13.85 9.22 -19.04
N PRO A 77 -14.52 8.66 -18.01
CA PRO A 77 -13.92 8.49 -16.70
C PRO A 77 -12.75 7.50 -16.77
N ILE A 78 -11.89 7.55 -15.76
CA ILE A 78 -10.90 6.49 -15.52
C ILE A 78 -11.66 5.16 -15.33
N PRO A 79 -11.28 4.07 -16.02
CA PRO A 79 -11.95 2.77 -15.87
C PRO A 79 -12.00 2.30 -14.41
N ASN A 80 -13.10 1.71 -13.96
CA ASN A 80 -13.16 1.10 -12.62
C ASN A 80 -12.66 -0.34 -12.67
N ARG A 81 -11.39 -0.51 -13.03
CA ARG A 81 -10.69 -1.80 -13.11
C ARG A 81 -9.52 -1.77 -12.13
N VAL A 82 -9.40 -2.80 -11.31
CA VAL A 82 -8.41 -2.80 -10.22
C VAL A 82 -7.28 -3.77 -10.53
N HIS A 83 -6.05 -3.35 -10.29
CA HIS A 83 -4.84 -4.13 -10.46
C HIS A 83 -4.12 -4.26 -9.13
N PHE A 84 -3.81 -5.51 -8.75
CA PHE A 84 -2.92 -5.85 -7.64
C PHE A 84 -1.71 -6.61 -8.17
N ILE A 85 -0.55 -6.44 -7.55
CA ILE A 85 0.67 -7.20 -7.84
C ILE A 85 1.09 -7.95 -6.57
N TYR A 86 1.37 -9.25 -6.68
CA TYR A 86 1.85 -10.02 -5.54
C TYR A 86 2.80 -11.17 -5.92
N GLY A 87 3.60 -11.63 -4.97
CA GLY A 87 4.30 -12.90 -5.10
C GLY A 87 5.39 -12.92 -6.18
N LEU A 88 6.07 -11.81 -6.45
CA LEU A 88 7.14 -11.77 -7.48
C LEU A 88 8.43 -12.50 -7.08
N LYS A 89 8.65 -12.70 -5.77
CA LYS A 89 9.87 -13.29 -5.21
C LYS A 89 9.77 -14.81 -5.09
N ASN A 90 10.78 -15.53 -5.55
CA ASN A 90 10.84 -16.99 -5.41
C ASN A 90 11.01 -17.39 -3.92
N PRO A 91 10.11 -18.22 -3.36
CA PRO A 91 10.17 -18.69 -1.97
C PRO A 91 11.43 -19.49 -1.60
N LEU A 92 12.12 -20.10 -2.57
CA LEU A 92 13.39 -20.83 -2.35
C LEU A 92 14.49 -19.92 -1.80
N PHE A 93 14.57 -18.69 -2.33
CA PHE A 93 15.63 -17.73 -2.03
C PHE A 93 15.16 -16.64 -1.05
N ASN A 94 13.86 -16.53 -0.81
CA ASN A 94 13.26 -15.50 0.03
C ASN A 94 12.28 -16.15 1.02
N PRO A 95 12.75 -16.56 2.22
CA PRO A 95 11.89 -17.10 3.27
C PRO A 95 10.75 -16.11 3.60
N GLY A 96 9.50 -16.58 3.53
CA GLY A 96 8.31 -15.76 3.74
C GLY A 96 7.69 -15.17 2.46
N ALA A 97 8.38 -15.24 1.31
CA ALA A 97 7.79 -14.87 0.03
C ALA A 97 6.72 -15.88 -0.43
N GLY A 98 5.84 -15.41 -1.30
CA GLY A 98 4.76 -16.20 -1.91
C GLY A 98 3.62 -16.59 -0.99
N ARG A 99 3.59 -16.07 0.25
CA ARG A 99 2.53 -16.33 1.23
C ARG A 99 1.37 -15.34 1.09
N PHE A 100 0.47 -15.59 0.13
CA PHE A 100 -0.77 -14.82 0.04
C PHE A 100 -1.66 -15.11 1.26
N ASP A 101 -1.72 -14.18 2.19
CA ASP A 101 -2.24 -14.39 3.54
C ASP A 101 -3.56 -13.66 3.80
N PHE A 102 -3.98 -13.64 5.07
CA PHE A 102 -5.21 -12.99 5.49
C PHE A 102 -5.20 -11.46 5.26
N LEU A 103 -4.05 -10.80 5.40
CA LEU A 103 -3.93 -9.36 5.12
C LEU A 103 -4.11 -9.09 3.62
N SER A 104 -3.43 -9.87 2.78
CA SER A 104 -3.52 -9.81 1.32
C SER A 104 -4.97 -10.05 0.84
N TYR A 105 -5.65 -11.02 1.48
CA TYR A 105 -7.07 -11.27 1.26
C TYR A 105 -7.93 -10.05 1.59
N LEU A 106 -7.72 -9.41 2.75
CA LEU A 106 -8.48 -8.22 3.15
C LEU A 106 -8.30 -7.06 2.16
N ALA A 107 -7.09 -6.87 1.61
CA ALA A 107 -6.83 -5.80 0.63
C ALA A 107 -7.68 -6.01 -0.63
N VAL A 108 -7.65 -7.22 -1.20
CA VAL A 108 -8.48 -7.55 -2.38
C VAL A 108 -9.98 -7.47 -2.04
N ARG A 109 -10.40 -7.96 -0.86
CA ARG A 109 -11.80 -7.85 -0.41
C ARG A 109 -12.26 -6.41 -0.26
N SER A 110 -11.41 -5.51 0.21
CA SER A 110 -11.74 -4.10 0.34
C SER A 110 -12.09 -3.48 -1.02
N ALA A 111 -11.34 -3.82 -2.08
CA ALA A 111 -11.63 -3.41 -3.43
C ALA A 111 -12.97 -3.98 -3.94
N ILE A 112 -13.23 -5.27 -3.72
CA ILE A 112 -14.51 -5.92 -4.08
C ILE A 112 -15.70 -5.18 -3.45
N VAL A 113 -15.62 -4.89 -2.14
CA VAL A 113 -16.73 -4.32 -1.36
C VAL A 113 -16.92 -2.83 -1.65
N SER A 114 -15.83 -2.07 -1.67
CA SER A 114 -15.89 -0.60 -1.69
C SER A 114 -15.90 -0.03 -3.10
N LEU A 115 -15.09 -0.58 -4.02
CA LEU A 115 -14.96 -0.06 -5.38
C LEU A 115 -16.00 -0.65 -6.33
N LYS A 116 -16.49 -1.87 -6.04
CA LYS A 116 -17.40 -2.63 -6.92
C LYS A 116 -16.93 -2.60 -8.39
N PRO A 117 -15.68 -3.01 -8.66
CA PRO A 117 -15.06 -2.79 -9.96
C PRO A 117 -15.62 -3.71 -11.03
N ASP A 118 -15.46 -3.30 -12.29
CA ASP A 118 -15.81 -4.10 -13.47
C ASP A 118 -14.95 -5.37 -13.57
N ALA A 119 -13.69 -5.27 -13.12
CA ALA A 119 -12.76 -6.37 -13.04
C ALA A 119 -11.68 -6.10 -11.99
N ILE A 120 -11.19 -7.18 -11.36
CA ILE A 120 -9.98 -7.17 -10.53
C ILE A 120 -8.96 -8.11 -11.17
N TYR A 121 -7.76 -7.63 -11.39
CA TYR A 121 -6.63 -8.41 -11.87
C TYR A 121 -5.63 -8.59 -10.72
N LEU A 122 -5.31 -9.83 -10.39
CA LEU A 122 -4.23 -10.17 -9.49
C LEU A 122 -3.07 -10.72 -10.31
N HIS A 123 -2.07 -9.87 -10.53
CA HIS A 123 -0.84 -10.18 -11.23
C HIS A 123 0.13 -10.86 -10.28
N TYR A 124 0.60 -12.06 -10.64
CA TYR A 124 1.41 -12.86 -9.72
C TYR A 124 2.46 -13.76 -10.38
N THR A 125 3.41 -14.24 -9.57
CA THR A 125 4.34 -15.33 -9.95
C THR A 125 4.24 -16.52 -8.98
N TYR A 126 4.41 -16.31 -7.68
CA TYR A 126 4.40 -17.37 -6.65
C TYR A 126 3.34 -17.10 -5.58
N ILE A 127 2.23 -17.84 -5.56
CA ILE A 127 1.14 -17.66 -4.57
C ILE A 127 0.50 -18.95 -4.04
N SER A 128 1.06 -20.12 -4.36
CA SER A 128 0.57 -21.40 -3.85
C SER A 128 0.72 -21.52 -2.33
N GLU A 129 -0.09 -22.36 -1.69
CA GLU A 129 0.07 -22.73 -0.27
C GLU A 129 0.15 -24.26 -0.13
N PRO A 130 1.23 -24.82 0.44
CA PRO A 130 2.44 -24.13 0.92
C PRO A 130 3.19 -23.40 -0.19
N PRO A 131 3.97 -22.35 0.13
CA PRO A 131 4.78 -21.65 -0.86
C PRO A 131 5.70 -22.59 -1.62
N SER A 132 5.57 -22.60 -2.94
CA SER A 132 6.36 -23.45 -3.83
C SER A 132 7.41 -22.61 -4.57
N PRO A 133 8.63 -23.13 -4.76
CA PRO A 133 9.61 -22.50 -5.63
C PRO A 133 9.32 -22.71 -7.12
N ASP A 134 8.37 -23.61 -7.43
CA ASP A 134 7.81 -23.80 -8.77
C ASP A 134 6.81 -22.67 -9.07
N ALA A 135 7.10 -21.86 -10.10
CA ALA A 135 6.24 -20.75 -10.50
C ALA A 135 4.92 -21.23 -11.13
N ASP A 136 4.88 -22.45 -11.68
CA ASP A 136 3.67 -23.03 -12.27
C ASP A 136 2.81 -23.78 -11.23
N ALA A 137 3.17 -23.70 -9.94
CA ALA A 137 2.39 -24.30 -8.87
C ALA A 137 0.97 -23.71 -8.81
N ASP A 138 -0.02 -24.59 -8.60
CA ASP A 138 -1.43 -24.20 -8.64
C ASP A 138 -1.76 -23.17 -7.55
N PRO A 139 -2.16 -21.93 -7.91
CA PRO A 139 -2.54 -20.90 -6.95
C PRO A 139 -3.78 -21.27 -6.14
N MET A 140 -4.61 -22.17 -6.65
CA MET A 140 -5.83 -22.63 -5.98
C MET A 140 -5.54 -23.55 -4.80
N THR A 141 -4.29 -23.94 -4.56
CA THR A 141 -3.90 -24.59 -3.29
C THR A 141 -4.03 -23.63 -2.09
N ASN A 142 -3.98 -22.32 -2.33
CA ASN A 142 -4.17 -21.29 -1.32
C ASN A 142 -5.66 -21.00 -1.05
N SER A 143 -6.12 -21.30 0.17
CA SER A 143 -7.53 -21.13 0.56
C SER A 143 -8.05 -19.69 0.48
N TRP A 144 -7.18 -18.69 0.63
CA TRP A 144 -7.56 -17.27 0.48
C TRP A 144 -7.80 -16.91 -0.99
N ILE A 145 -6.96 -17.45 -1.90
CA ILE A 145 -7.16 -17.31 -3.34
C ILE A 145 -8.45 -18.02 -3.77
N GLN A 146 -8.72 -19.23 -3.26
CA GLN A 146 -9.97 -19.94 -3.56
C GLN A 146 -11.21 -19.11 -3.22
N ARG A 147 -11.21 -18.42 -2.07
CA ARG A 147 -12.31 -17.54 -1.65
C ARG A 147 -12.50 -16.35 -2.60
N LEU A 148 -11.42 -15.82 -3.16
CA LEU A 148 -11.44 -14.68 -4.08
C LEU A 148 -11.72 -15.08 -5.54
N ALA A 149 -11.55 -16.34 -5.91
CA ALA A 149 -11.46 -16.80 -7.30
C ALA A 149 -12.64 -16.40 -8.20
N LYS A 150 -13.85 -16.22 -7.65
CA LYS A 150 -15.03 -15.79 -8.42
C LYS A 150 -15.06 -14.29 -8.73
N HIS A 151 -14.23 -13.50 -8.05
CA HIS A 151 -14.21 -12.04 -8.12
C HIS A 151 -12.96 -11.48 -8.77
N ILE A 152 -11.94 -12.31 -9.01
CA ILE A 152 -10.65 -11.88 -9.54
C ILE A 152 -10.28 -12.65 -10.81
N LYS A 153 -9.47 -12.02 -11.64
CA LYS A 153 -8.75 -12.64 -12.76
C LYS A 153 -7.30 -12.81 -12.35
N LEU A 154 -6.84 -14.05 -12.30
CA LEU A 154 -5.45 -14.39 -12.03
C LEU A 154 -4.63 -14.19 -13.32
N VAL A 155 -3.57 -13.38 -13.24
CA VAL A 155 -2.65 -13.11 -14.36
C VAL A 155 -1.25 -13.57 -13.97
N HIS A 156 -0.83 -14.71 -14.49
CA HIS A 156 0.48 -15.30 -14.19
C HIS A 156 1.59 -14.62 -15.01
N HIS A 157 2.66 -14.21 -14.33
CA HIS A 157 3.87 -13.65 -14.90
C HIS A 157 5.04 -14.59 -14.61
N LYS A 158 5.78 -14.95 -15.66
CA LYS A 158 6.94 -15.82 -15.51
C LYS A 158 8.03 -15.17 -14.64
N PRO A 159 8.83 -15.96 -13.91
CA PRO A 159 9.97 -15.45 -13.16
C PRO A 159 10.90 -14.65 -14.06
N THR A 160 11.43 -13.55 -13.52
CA THR A 160 12.47 -12.76 -14.19
C THR A 160 13.85 -13.20 -13.72
N ASP A 161 14.83 -13.29 -14.63
CA ASP A 161 16.20 -13.73 -14.30
C ASP A 161 16.98 -12.74 -13.40
N SER A 162 16.47 -11.52 -13.20
CA SER A 162 17.12 -10.50 -12.38
C SER A 162 16.60 -10.52 -10.94
N SER A 163 17.37 -11.13 -10.04
CA SER A 163 17.11 -11.14 -8.59
C SER A 163 17.27 -9.77 -7.90
N VAL A 164 17.74 -8.75 -8.62
CA VAL A 164 18.21 -7.48 -8.02
C VAL A 164 17.07 -6.48 -7.78
N GLN A 165 15.87 -6.64 -8.35
CA GLN A 165 14.95 -5.49 -8.48
C GLN A 165 13.45 -5.81 -8.33
N TYR A 166 13.04 -6.67 -7.38
CA TYR A 166 11.62 -7.04 -7.26
C TYR A 166 10.66 -5.87 -6.98
N ALA A 167 11.03 -4.84 -6.22
CA ALA A 167 10.13 -3.69 -6.03
C ALA A 167 10.11 -2.75 -7.24
N HIS A 168 11.25 -2.58 -7.91
CA HIS A 168 11.27 -1.84 -9.17
C HIS A 168 10.54 -2.60 -10.29
N LEU A 169 10.49 -3.93 -10.21
CA LEU A 169 9.63 -4.75 -11.07
C LEU A 169 8.16 -4.46 -10.78
N SER A 170 7.71 -4.44 -9.52
CA SER A 170 6.32 -4.03 -9.22
C SER A 170 6.04 -2.57 -9.60
N ASP A 171 7.02 -1.67 -9.48
CA ASP A 171 6.87 -0.27 -9.89
C ASP A 171 6.73 -0.12 -11.40
N THR A 172 7.53 -0.82 -12.20
CA THR A 172 7.39 -0.77 -13.66
C THR A 172 6.12 -1.47 -14.13
N MET A 173 5.78 -2.63 -13.56
CA MET A 173 4.56 -3.38 -13.88
C MET A 173 3.29 -2.58 -13.60
N ARG A 174 3.17 -1.90 -12.44
CA ARG A 174 1.96 -1.11 -12.13
C ARG A 174 1.77 0.04 -13.12
N LEU A 175 2.86 0.71 -13.51
CA LEU A 175 2.81 1.79 -14.49
C LEU A 175 2.45 1.25 -15.87
N GLN A 176 3.02 0.11 -16.26
CA GLN A 176 2.71 -0.55 -17.54
C GLN A 176 1.23 -0.95 -17.63
N PHE A 177 0.68 -1.62 -16.61
CA PHE A 177 -0.73 -2.04 -16.63
C PHE A 177 -1.69 -0.85 -16.73
N LEU A 178 -1.42 0.21 -15.97
CA LEU A 178 -2.23 1.42 -16.02
C LEU A 178 -2.06 2.20 -17.33
N LEU A 179 -0.86 2.18 -17.94
CA LEU A 179 -0.65 2.79 -19.24
C LEU A 179 -1.42 2.05 -20.35
N GLU A 180 -1.46 0.71 -20.29
CA GLU A 180 -2.10 -0.13 -21.30
C GLU A 180 -3.62 -0.24 -21.13
N GLU A 181 -4.09 -0.53 -19.91
CA GLU A 181 -5.50 -0.82 -19.63
C GLU A 181 -6.23 0.35 -18.95
N GLY A 182 -5.50 1.31 -18.37
CA GLY A 182 -6.07 2.26 -17.42
C GLY A 182 -6.54 1.57 -16.14
N GLY A 183 -7.17 2.33 -15.26
CA GLY A 183 -7.81 1.79 -14.08
C GLY A 183 -7.21 2.30 -12.77
N ILE A 184 -7.24 1.44 -11.77
CA ILE A 184 -6.80 1.68 -10.39
C ILE A 184 -5.77 0.63 -10.05
N TYR A 185 -4.60 1.06 -9.61
CA TYR A 185 -3.63 0.20 -8.96
C TYR A 185 -3.71 0.37 -7.44
N LEU A 186 -3.63 -0.75 -6.72
CA LEU A 186 -3.51 -0.80 -5.27
C LEU A 186 -2.37 -1.75 -4.88
N ASP A 187 -1.46 -1.29 -4.02
CA ASP A 187 -0.53 -2.19 -3.32
C ASP A 187 -1.33 -3.24 -2.52
N ILE A 188 -0.75 -4.42 -2.32
CA ILE A 188 -1.44 -5.55 -1.69
C ILE A 188 -1.78 -5.34 -0.20
N ASP A 189 -1.32 -4.23 0.37
CA ASP A 189 -1.62 -3.76 1.72
C ASP A 189 -2.27 -2.36 1.73
N ALA A 190 -2.82 -1.96 0.58
CA ALA A 190 -3.74 -0.84 0.44
C ALA A 190 -5.20 -1.32 0.48
N PHE A 191 -6.02 -0.63 1.27
CA PHE A 191 -7.42 -0.97 1.49
C PHE A 191 -8.31 0.14 0.97
N ALA A 192 -9.17 -0.18 0.00
CA ALA A 192 -10.22 0.72 -0.45
C ALA A 192 -11.33 0.78 0.60
N LEU A 193 -11.47 1.93 1.27
CA LEU A 193 -12.46 2.13 2.34
C LEU A 193 -13.81 2.61 1.78
N ARG A 194 -13.77 3.38 0.68
CA ARG A 194 -14.93 4.00 0.04
C ARG A 194 -14.87 3.93 -1.49
N PRO A 195 -16.00 4.15 -2.20
CA PRO A 195 -16.01 4.22 -3.66
C PRO A 195 -15.12 5.35 -4.20
N PHE A 196 -14.49 5.10 -5.35
CA PHE A 196 -13.62 6.07 -6.04
C PHE A 196 -14.37 6.87 -7.12
N ASP A 197 -15.69 6.69 -7.26
CA ASP A 197 -16.51 7.23 -8.36
C ASP A 197 -16.19 8.68 -8.75
N LYS A 198 -16.01 9.55 -7.74
CA LYS A 198 -15.71 10.97 -7.95
C LYS A 198 -14.30 11.22 -8.47
N VAL A 199 -13.28 10.56 -7.90
CA VAL A 199 -11.89 10.74 -8.35
C VAL A 199 -11.66 10.11 -9.72
N LEU A 200 -12.38 9.04 -10.07
CA LEU A 200 -12.34 8.47 -11.42
C LEU A 200 -12.96 9.40 -12.48
N ALA A 201 -13.82 10.33 -12.05
CA ALA A 201 -14.40 11.36 -12.89
C ALA A 201 -13.52 12.63 -13.00
N ALA A 202 -12.25 12.58 -12.57
CA ALA A 202 -11.31 13.69 -12.71
C ALA A 202 -11.34 14.25 -14.15
N PRO A 203 -11.56 15.56 -14.35
CA PRO A 203 -11.71 16.11 -15.68
C PRO A 203 -10.38 16.09 -16.44
N ARG A 204 -10.44 15.91 -17.77
CA ARG A 204 -9.28 16.21 -18.62
C ARG A 204 -8.86 17.67 -18.43
N PRO A 205 -7.56 18.00 -18.54
CA PRO A 205 -6.43 17.14 -18.94
C PRO A 205 -5.85 16.22 -17.85
N HIS A 206 -6.43 16.16 -16.64
CA HIS A 206 -5.92 15.36 -15.52
C HIS A 206 -6.21 13.87 -15.71
N ASP A 207 -5.29 13.18 -16.36
CA ASP A 207 -5.43 11.77 -16.70
C ASP A 207 -4.92 10.81 -15.61
N VAL A 208 -4.27 11.32 -14.57
CA VAL A 208 -3.73 10.54 -13.45
C VAL A 208 -4.18 11.15 -12.12
N VAL A 209 -4.53 10.30 -11.16
CA VAL A 209 -4.86 10.66 -9.77
C VAL A 209 -3.80 10.04 -8.86
N LEU A 210 -3.17 10.87 -8.01
CA LEU A 210 -2.16 10.47 -7.04
C LEU A 210 -2.39 11.16 -5.69
N GLY A 211 -2.00 10.51 -4.60
CA GLY A 211 -2.10 11.08 -3.24
C GLY A 211 -0.76 11.50 -2.66
N ALA A 212 -0.74 12.58 -1.90
CA ALA A 212 0.43 13.00 -1.14
C ALA A 212 0.73 12.04 0.03
N GLU A 213 1.99 11.62 0.20
CA GLU A 213 2.36 10.61 1.22
C GLU A 213 2.27 11.11 2.67
N GLY A 214 2.36 12.43 2.88
CA GLY A 214 2.37 13.03 4.21
C GLY A 214 2.07 14.53 4.21
N GLY A 215 1.94 15.12 5.40
CA GLY A 215 1.49 16.51 5.58
C GLY A 215 2.38 17.56 4.91
N ASN A 216 3.66 17.25 4.68
CA ASN A 216 4.61 18.10 3.93
C ASN A 216 4.43 18.09 2.41
N ARG A 217 3.65 17.16 1.85
CA ARG A 217 3.43 17.01 0.40
C ARG A 217 4.73 16.91 -0.40
N TRP A 218 5.80 16.37 0.17
CA TRP A 218 7.07 16.22 -0.55
C TRP A 218 7.04 15.14 -1.64
N GLY A 219 6.06 14.24 -1.60
CA GLY A 219 5.95 13.15 -2.56
C GLY A 219 4.52 12.75 -2.86
N LEU A 220 4.32 12.25 -4.07
CA LEU A 220 3.09 11.61 -4.55
C LEU A 220 3.36 10.11 -4.64
N CYS A 221 2.71 9.33 -3.78
CA CYS A 221 3.06 7.92 -3.58
C CYS A 221 2.39 7.01 -4.63
N ASN A 222 3.14 6.03 -5.13
CA ASN A 222 2.72 5.08 -6.17
C ASN A 222 1.96 3.84 -5.64
N ALA A 223 1.71 3.75 -4.34
CA ALA A 223 1.00 2.63 -3.73
C ALA A 223 -0.50 2.61 -4.07
N ILE A 224 -1.06 3.76 -4.45
CA ILE A 224 -2.43 3.92 -4.96
C ILE A 224 -2.38 4.90 -6.13
N ILE A 225 -2.78 4.43 -7.31
CA ILE A 225 -2.78 5.22 -8.53
C ILE A 225 -4.10 4.97 -9.26
N ALA A 226 -4.75 6.00 -9.77
CA ALA A 226 -5.80 5.83 -10.77
C ALA A 226 -5.41 6.58 -12.04
N ALA A 227 -5.52 5.95 -13.21
CA ALA A 227 -5.07 6.58 -14.45
C ALA A 227 -5.90 6.15 -15.66
N ARG A 228 -6.07 7.07 -16.60
CA ARG A 228 -6.53 6.72 -17.95
C ARG A 228 -5.42 5.99 -18.70
N ALA A 229 -5.81 5.03 -19.53
CA ALA A 229 -4.92 4.40 -20.49
C ALA A 229 -4.30 5.45 -21.42
N ASN A 230 -3.07 5.20 -21.88
CA ASN A 230 -2.29 6.08 -22.75
C ASN A 230 -2.03 7.49 -22.21
N SER A 231 -2.12 7.70 -20.90
CA SER A 231 -1.83 9.00 -20.28
C SER A 231 -0.35 9.40 -20.47
N THR A 232 -0.13 10.67 -20.81
CA THR A 232 1.21 11.22 -21.05
C THR A 232 2.09 11.11 -19.81
N PHE A 233 1.53 11.40 -18.63
CA PHE A 233 2.23 11.31 -17.36
C PHE A 233 2.73 9.89 -17.07
N MET A 234 1.87 8.88 -17.22
CA MET A 234 2.24 7.48 -16.97
C MET A 234 3.34 6.99 -17.92
N ARG A 235 3.26 7.39 -19.20
CA ARG A 235 4.30 7.08 -20.19
C ARG A 235 5.64 7.70 -19.77
N ARG A 236 5.66 9.00 -19.46
CA ARG A 236 6.86 9.72 -19.03
C ARG A 236 7.46 9.11 -17.75
N TRP A 237 6.60 8.75 -16.81
CA TRP A 237 7.03 8.13 -15.57
C TRP A 237 7.61 6.73 -15.80
N LEU A 238 6.97 5.90 -16.62
CA LEU A 238 7.51 4.59 -16.99
C LEU A 238 8.86 4.70 -17.71
N GLU A 239 8.97 5.60 -18.68
CA GLU A 239 10.22 5.87 -19.42
C GLU A 239 11.35 6.36 -18.50
N SER A 240 11.05 7.00 -17.37
CA SER A 240 12.09 7.40 -16.41
C SER A 240 12.80 6.23 -15.73
N TYR A 241 12.23 5.03 -15.76
CA TYR A 241 12.89 3.82 -15.27
C TYR A 241 13.96 3.29 -16.26
N ASP A 242 14.03 3.85 -17.48
CA ASP A 242 15.05 3.48 -18.45
C ASP A 242 16.44 3.92 -17.97
N ASN A 243 17.37 2.96 -17.89
CA ASN A 243 18.78 3.18 -17.50
C ASN A 243 19.02 3.61 -16.04
N VAL A 244 18.05 3.41 -15.13
CA VAL A 244 18.22 3.70 -13.70
C VAL A 244 19.18 2.70 -13.04
N ASP A 245 20.12 3.20 -12.24
CA ASP A 245 20.89 2.38 -11.31
C ASP A 245 20.08 2.13 -10.03
N PHE A 246 19.26 1.09 -10.09
CA PHE A 246 18.38 0.67 -9.01
C PHE A 246 19.09 0.24 -7.72
N THR A 247 20.43 0.13 -7.72
CA THR A 247 21.18 -0.15 -6.47
C THR A 247 21.30 1.08 -5.57
N ARG A 248 20.97 2.29 -6.09
CA ARG A 248 21.23 3.56 -5.40
C ARG A 248 19.98 4.37 -5.07
N GLU A 249 18.83 4.06 -5.68
CA GLU A 249 17.64 4.92 -5.63
C GLU A 249 16.32 4.14 -5.48
N TRP A 250 16.04 3.68 -4.25
CA TRP A 250 14.84 2.87 -3.98
C TRP A 250 13.53 3.67 -3.94
N ASN A 251 13.47 4.78 -3.19
CA ASN A 251 12.21 5.53 -2.97
C ASN A 251 12.00 6.73 -3.91
N TYR A 252 13.05 7.21 -4.59
CA TYR A 252 12.98 8.44 -5.37
C TYR A 252 11.96 8.32 -6.49
N HIS A 253 12.06 7.27 -7.31
CA HIS A 253 11.19 7.06 -8.46
C HIS A 253 9.73 6.74 -8.09
N SER A 254 9.50 6.17 -6.91
CA SER A 254 8.17 5.74 -6.45
C SER A 254 7.37 6.84 -5.76
N VAL A 255 8.04 7.89 -5.24
CA VAL A 255 7.40 8.90 -4.37
C VAL A 255 7.81 10.35 -4.68
N LEU A 256 9.10 10.64 -4.84
CA LEU A 256 9.59 12.02 -5.02
C LEU A 256 9.53 12.46 -6.49
N LEU A 257 10.03 11.64 -7.41
CA LEU A 257 10.02 11.92 -8.84
C LEU A 257 8.61 12.19 -9.40
N PRO A 258 7.55 11.45 -9.01
CA PRO A 258 6.20 11.74 -9.48
C PRO A 258 5.71 13.12 -9.02
N LYS A 259 6.12 13.57 -7.83
CA LYS A 259 5.83 14.92 -7.35
C LYS A 259 6.57 15.97 -8.17
N GLU A 260 7.85 15.77 -8.44
CA GLU A 260 8.65 16.68 -9.27
C GLU A 260 8.08 16.78 -10.70
N MET A 261 7.69 15.65 -11.29
CA MET A 261 7.02 15.61 -12.59
C MET A 261 5.66 16.30 -12.56
N ALA A 262 4.86 16.09 -11.52
CA ALA A 262 3.56 16.75 -11.36
C ALA A 262 3.71 18.27 -11.21
N ASP A 263 4.75 18.75 -10.52
CA ASP A 263 5.06 20.18 -10.44
C ASP A 263 5.47 20.77 -11.79
N ALA A 264 6.20 20.00 -12.60
CA ALA A 264 6.58 20.39 -13.96
C ALA A 264 5.41 20.31 -14.96
N HIS A 265 4.42 19.45 -14.70
CA HIS A 265 3.27 19.17 -15.56
C HIS A 265 1.94 19.15 -14.76
N PRO A 266 1.55 20.28 -14.14
CA PRO A 266 0.45 20.31 -13.17
C PRO A 266 -0.93 19.99 -13.77
N SER A 267 -1.08 20.07 -15.09
CA SER A 267 -2.31 19.75 -15.82
C SER A 267 -2.51 18.25 -16.07
N GLU A 268 -1.50 17.42 -15.83
CA GLU A 268 -1.58 15.98 -16.11
C GLU A 268 -2.02 15.16 -14.88
N VAL A 269 -1.92 15.73 -13.67
CA VAL A 269 -2.15 15.01 -12.41
C VAL A 269 -3.17 15.73 -11.52
N CYS A 270 -4.25 15.00 -11.23
CA CYS A 270 -5.20 15.28 -10.18
C CYS A 270 -4.60 14.86 -8.83
N ALA A 271 -3.90 15.77 -8.14
CA ALA A 271 -3.28 15.48 -6.85
C ALA A 271 -4.29 15.55 -5.69
N LEU A 272 -4.25 14.56 -4.80
CA LEU A 272 -5.06 14.48 -3.59
C LEU A 272 -4.25 14.80 -2.33
N ALA A 273 -4.93 15.39 -1.36
CA ALA A 273 -4.38 15.62 -0.03
C ALA A 273 -4.04 14.29 0.68
N PRO A 274 -3.16 14.31 1.70
CA PRO A 274 -2.72 13.08 2.36
C PRO A 274 -3.84 12.23 2.97
N ASP A 275 -4.91 12.86 3.48
CA ASP A 275 -6.05 12.17 4.09
C ASP A 275 -6.83 11.28 3.13
N ALA A 276 -6.77 11.54 1.82
CA ALA A 276 -7.50 10.75 0.84
C ALA A 276 -6.99 9.29 0.75
N PHE A 277 -5.67 9.10 0.69
CA PHE A 277 -5.05 7.78 0.42
C PHE A 277 -4.05 7.32 1.49
N PHE A 278 -3.27 8.23 2.08
CA PHE A 278 -2.03 7.88 2.78
C PHE A 278 -1.97 8.36 4.24
N TRP A 279 -3.02 8.99 4.75
CA TRP A 279 -3.17 9.23 6.18
C TRP A 279 -3.94 8.06 6.82
N PRO A 280 -3.49 7.56 7.99
CA PRO A 280 -2.23 7.89 8.65
C PRO A 280 -1.01 7.32 7.93
N THR A 281 0.12 8.00 8.08
CA THR A 281 1.35 7.75 7.29
C THR A 281 2.18 6.58 7.83
N TRP A 282 3.30 6.27 7.17
CA TRP A 282 4.23 5.20 7.53
C TRP A 282 5.02 5.43 8.83
N THR A 283 4.93 6.62 9.45
CA THR A 283 5.72 6.94 10.65
C THR A 283 5.30 6.08 11.84
N TRP A 284 6.25 5.80 12.75
CA TRP A 284 5.97 4.93 13.89
C TRP A 284 4.79 5.40 14.73
N ARG A 285 4.65 6.71 15.00
CA ARG A 285 3.54 7.24 15.80
C ARG A 285 2.19 6.99 15.16
N HIS A 286 2.11 7.13 13.84
CA HIS A 286 0.89 6.91 13.07
C HIS A 286 0.52 5.43 12.98
N ILE A 287 1.50 4.55 12.78
CA ILE A 287 1.30 3.10 12.86
C ILE A 287 0.82 2.69 14.26
N ASP A 288 1.48 3.18 15.32
CA ASP A 288 1.10 2.88 16.70
C ASP A 288 -0.33 3.37 17.00
N TRP A 289 -0.67 4.58 16.53
CA TRP A 289 -2.01 5.14 16.68
C TRP A 289 -3.09 4.26 16.01
N MET A 290 -2.81 3.66 14.85
CA MET A 290 -3.76 2.76 14.18
C MET A 290 -4.00 1.46 14.94
N HIS A 291 -2.95 0.91 15.54
CA HIS A 291 -2.97 -0.42 16.16
C HIS A 291 -3.10 -0.38 17.69
N GLN A 292 -3.12 0.79 18.30
CA GLN A 292 -3.32 0.94 19.74
C GLN A 292 -4.67 0.33 20.17
N PRO A 293 -4.69 -0.52 21.22
CA PRO A 293 -5.93 -1.00 21.83
C PRO A 293 -6.80 0.16 22.32
N LEU A 294 -8.08 0.10 22.00
CA LEU A 294 -9.08 1.08 22.39
C LEU A 294 -9.85 0.60 23.62
N ASN A 295 -10.20 1.53 24.49
CA ASN A 295 -11.22 1.27 25.51
C ASN A 295 -12.63 1.32 24.86
N PRO A 296 -13.67 0.79 25.52
CA PRO A 296 -15.01 0.69 24.92
C PRO A 296 -15.60 2.03 24.44
N GLN A 297 -15.33 3.13 25.15
CA GLN A 297 -15.83 4.45 24.76
C GLN A 297 -15.15 4.94 23.47
N ALA A 298 -13.83 4.78 23.37
CA ALA A 298 -13.07 5.15 22.18
C ALA A 298 -13.43 4.25 20.99
N ALA A 299 -13.65 2.95 21.21
CA ALA A 299 -14.10 2.03 20.18
C ALA A 299 -15.48 2.43 19.63
N ALA A 300 -16.45 2.73 20.50
CA ALA A 300 -17.77 3.21 20.10
C ALA A 300 -17.70 4.53 19.32
N PHE A 301 -16.83 5.46 19.75
CA PHE A 301 -16.59 6.71 19.01
C PHE A 301 -16.10 6.42 17.59
N TRP A 302 -15.03 5.64 17.44
CA TRP A 302 -14.46 5.36 16.12
C TRP A 302 -15.38 4.55 15.22
N GLN A 303 -16.15 3.61 15.78
CA GLN A 303 -17.19 2.93 15.01
C GLN A 303 -18.24 3.92 14.49
N GLY A 304 -18.67 4.87 15.33
CA GLY A 304 -19.60 5.93 14.91
C GLY A 304 -19.03 6.86 13.85
N GLU A 305 -17.73 7.17 13.89
CA GLU A 305 -17.06 7.92 12.81
C GLU A 305 -17.00 7.10 11.51
N ILE A 306 -16.62 5.81 11.60
CA ILE A 306 -16.58 4.90 10.45
C ILE A 306 -17.94 4.82 9.76
N ASP A 307 -19.01 4.67 10.55
CA ASP A 307 -20.37 4.60 10.01
C ASP A 307 -20.78 5.94 9.39
N ARG A 308 -20.45 7.07 10.04
CA ARG A 308 -20.77 8.43 9.54
C ARG A 308 -20.08 8.74 8.22
N HIS A 309 -18.81 8.36 8.08
CA HIS A 309 -18.01 8.66 6.89
C HIS A 309 -18.09 7.55 5.83
N GLY A 310 -19.03 6.60 5.97
CA GLY A 310 -19.30 5.58 4.96
C GLY A 310 -18.23 4.49 4.84
N GLY A 311 -17.44 4.28 5.90
CA GLY A 311 -16.42 3.23 5.95
C GLY A 311 -15.02 3.66 6.36
N SER A 312 -14.77 4.96 6.45
CA SER A 312 -13.45 5.54 6.69
C SER A 312 -13.40 6.25 8.05
N LEU A 313 -12.20 6.50 8.56
CA LEU A 313 -12.05 7.23 9.82
C LEU A 313 -12.38 8.72 9.66
N PHE A 314 -12.23 9.26 8.44
CA PHE A 314 -12.41 10.68 8.15
C PHE A 314 -13.19 10.91 6.85
N GLU A 315 -13.77 12.10 6.73
CA GLU A 315 -14.66 12.50 5.63
C GLU A 315 -14.02 12.40 4.24
N ASN A 316 -12.74 12.77 4.09
CA ASN A 316 -12.06 12.76 2.80
C ASN A 316 -11.39 11.42 2.47
N GLN A 317 -11.29 10.52 3.45
CA GLN A 317 -10.47 9.32 3.34
C GLN A 317 -11.16 8.27 2.46
N LEU A 318 -10.53 7.96 1.33
CA LEU A 318 -10.99 6.97 0.37
C LEU A 318 -10.31 5.61 0.57
N ALA A 319 -9.06 5.63 1.00
CA ALA A 319 -8.26 4.43 1.21
C ALA A 319 -7.38 4.54 2.47
N TYR A 320 -6.83 3.40 2.86
CA TYR A 320 -5.82 3.29 3.91
C TYR A 320 -4.70 2.39 3.43
N HIS A 321 -3.46 2.84 3.55
CA HIS A 321 -2.28 2.02 3.30
C HIS A 321 -1.72 1.52 4.63
N ALA A 322 -1.55 0.20 4.79
CA ALA A 322 -1.11 -0.38 6.06
C ALA A 322 0.41 -0.31 6.30
N TRP A 323 1.18 0.04 5.27
CA TRP A 323 2.64 0.18 5.37
C TRP A 323 3.27 -1.07 5.97
N SER A 324 3.03 -2.23 5.36
CA SER A 324 3.44 -3.54 5.92
C SER A 324 4.93 -3.58 6.23
N GLN A 325 5.77 -2.94 5.43
CA GLN A 325 7.20 -2.80 5.71
C GLN A 325 7.52 -2.16 7.07
N MET A 326 6.60 -1.36 7.64
CA MET A 326 6.72 -0.68 8.93
C MET A 326 5.89 -1.35 10.05
N ALA A 327 4.76 -1.96 9.70
CA ALA A 327 3.76 -2.46 10.64
C ALA A 327 3.80 -3.98 10.83
N TRP A 328 4.46 -4.72 9.94
CA TRP A 328 4.42 -6.20 9.90
C TRP A 328 4.87 -6.84 11.20
N ASP A 329 6.11 -6.60 11.63
CA ASP A 329 6.71 -7.25 12.80
C ASP A 329 6.02 -6.88 14.12
N ARG A 330 5.38 -5.71 14.18
CA ARG A 330 4.75 -5.20 15.39
C ARG A 330 3.29 -5.63 15.51
N TYR A 331 2.55 -5.60 14.39
CA TYR A 331 1.10 -5.70 14.40
C TYR A 331 0.54 -6.68 13.36
N LEU A 332 0.95 -6.58 12.08
CA LEU A 332 0.18 -7.23 11.00
C LEU A 332 0.41 -8.74 10.89
N HIS A 333 1.62 -9.26 11.17
CA HIS A 333 1.91 -10.69 11.00
C HIS A 333 1.12 -11.62 11.94
N LYS A 334 0.48 -11.06 12.97
CA LYS A 334 -0.35 -11.78 13.96
C LYS A 334 -1.84 -11.71 13.64
N LEU A 335 -2.23 -11.00 12.58
CA LEU A 335 -3.63 -10.80 12.25
C LEU A 335 -4.30 -12.12 11.91
N THR A 336 -5.48 -12.31 12.49
CA THR A 336 -6.39 -13.42 12.18
C THR A 336 -7.81 -12.87 12.12
N PRO A 337 -8.74 -13.57 11.46
CA PRO A 337 -10.15 -13.18 11.47
C PRO A 337 -10.69 -12.94 12.88
N SER A 338 -10.40 -13.86 13.82
CA SER A 338 -10.81 -13.74 15.21
C SER A 338 -10.24 -12.49 15.88
N LEU A 339 -8.97 -12.17 15.68
CA LEU A 339 -8.35 -10.99 16.28
C LEU A 339 -9.00 -9.70 15.77
N VAL A 340 -9.24 -9.60 14.46
CA VAL A 340 -9.93 -8.44 13.86
C VAL A 340 -11.35 -8.28 14.44
N ARG A 341 -12.08 -9.38 14.64
CA ARG A 341 -13.44 -9.33 15.20
C ARG A 341 -13.49 -8.94 16.68
N THR A 342 -12.50 -9.36 17.47
CA THR A 342 -12.59 -9.33 18.94
C THR A 342 -11.76 -8.24 19.60
N HIS A 343 -10.70 -7.75 18.95
CA HIS A 343 -9.82 -6.73 19.51
C HIS A 343 -10.10 -5.39 18.87
N ASP A 344 -10.48 -4.39 19.68
CA ASP A 344 -10.78 -3.05 19.20
C ASP A 344 -9.49 -2.23 19.05
N THR A 345 -9.09 -2.03 17.81
CA THR A 345 -8.10 -1.05 17.35
C THR A 345 -8.72 -0.29 16.19
N ARG A 346 -8.20 0.88 15.82
CA ARG A 346 -8.73 1.64 14.68
C ARG A 346 -8.61 0.84 13.39
N PHE A 347 -7.48 0.15 13.21
CA PHE A 347 -7.28 -0.78 12.10
C PHE A 347 -8.32 -1.90 12.08
N ASN A 348 -8.49 -2.61 13.20
CA ASN A 348 -9.42 -3.75 13.24
C ASN A 348 -10.87 -3.31 13.00
N LEU A 349 -11.28 -2.17 13.57
CA LEU A 349 -12.62 -1.61 13.35
C LEU A 349 -12.86 -1.31 11.86
N LEU A 350 -11.89 -0.71 11.17
CA LEU A 350 -11.96 -0.50 9.72
C LEU A 350 -12.09 -1.80 8.93
N MET A 351 -11.35 -2.84 9.31
CA MET A 351 -11.29 -4.08 8.54
C MET A 351 -12.51 -4.99 8.71
N ARG A 352 -13.28 -4.85 9.80
CA ARG A 352 -14.43 -5.72 10.11
C ARG A 352 -15.45 -5.80 8.98
N ARG A 353 -15.72 -4.71 8.27
CA ARG A 353 -16.68 -4.69 7.14
C ARG A 353 -16.25 -5.49 5.92
N PHE A 354 -14.98 -5.89 5.84
CA PHE A 354 -14.44 -6.69 4.72
C PHE A 354 -14.37 -8.19 5.04
N LEU A 355 -14.61 -8.56 6.31
CA LEU A 355 -14.73 -9.94 6.73
C LEU A 355 -16.05 -10.54 6.25
N GLU A 356 -15.99 -11.73 5.68
CA GLU A 356 -17.18 -12.55 5.44
C GLU A 356 -17.55 -13.30 6.73
N ASP A 357 -18.83 -13.60 6.96
CA ASP A 357 -19.25 -14.36 8.15
C ASP A 357 -18.65 -15.78 8.19
N SER A 358 -18.30 -16.34 7.03
CA SER A 358 -17.71 -17.67 6.87
C SER A 358 -16.19 -17.74 7.12
N VAL A 359 -15.58 -16.62 7.52
CA VAL A 359 -14.14 -16.45 7.75
C VAL A 359 -13.82 -16.32 9.23
#